data_AF-A0A1H7MSJ6-F1
#
_entry.id   AF-A0A1H7MSJ6-F1
#
_cell.length_a   1.000
_cell.length_b   1.000
_cell.length_c   1.000
_cell.angle_alpha   90.00
_cell.angle_beta   90.00
_cell.angle_gamma   90.00
#
_symmetry.space_group_name_H-M   'P 1'
#
loop_
_entity.id
_entity.type
_entity.pdbx_description
1 polymer ?
#
loop_
_entity_poly.entity_id
_entity_poly.type
_entity_poly.pdbx_seq_one_letter_code
_entity_poly.pdbx_strand_id
1 'polypeptide(L)'
;MSKLLKANFYKLFHSKVYWICLLLMSFFNIYNAVASDSLLVLHKVHGKNSDYWMGWSFMEISTYLAHLWYISYIIIAVTILCVGDDYSSGALRNKILAGHSRFKIFLGYFITSYVGAMLIHIASEVLGLSYCLVRFGLEFYHITSESVKSSLDLCIHLNISAVVAIATFVGISLLCMIVTARRVPALAIALGLNILASQYVENKMYNVIMYHGKDLQSDKKALMLLSIDPNGLIKSNMVEWNNYHTACILCCLLTLCAVLTLGIIVMKNRDLK
;
A
#
# COMPACT_ATOMS: atom_id res chain seq x y z
N MET A 1 13.08 0.69 -26.65
CA MET A 1 12.65 0.49 -25.24
C MET A 1 12.59 -0.98 -24.87
N SER A 2 12.03 -1.83 -25.74
CA SER A 2 11.90 -3.28 -25.54
C SER A 2 13.16 -3.99 -25.01
N LYS A 3 14.33 -3.78 -25.63
CA LYS A 3 15.60 -4.39 -25.19
C LYS A 3 15.98 -4.02 -23.74
N LEU A 4 15.78 -2.76 -23.36
CA LEU A 4 16.09 -2.28 -22.01
C LEU A 4 15.12 -2.86 -20.97
N LEU A 5 13.82 -2.85 -21.27
CA LEU A 5 12.80 -3.43 -20.39
C LEU A 5 13.02 -4.94 -20.22
N LYS A 6 13.30 -5.66 -21.30
CA LYS A 6 13.58 -7.11 -21.24
C LYS A 6 14.77 -7.41 -20.32
N ALA A 7 15.85 -6.62 -20.41
CA ALA A 7 17.00 -6.77 -19.53
C ALA A 7 16.66 -6.45 -18.06
N ASN A 8 15.89 -5.38 -17.81
CA ASN A 8 15.50 -5.00 -16.45
C ASN A 8 14.57 -6.05 -15.81
N PHE A 9 13.55 -6.54 -16.54
CA PHE A 9 12.67 -7.60 -16.05
C PHE A 9 13.41 -8.93 -15.84
N TYR A 10 14.36 -9.26 -16.73
CA TYR A 10 15.21 -10.44 -16.53
C TYR A 10 15.97 -10.36 -15.20
N LYS A 11 16.62 -9.21 -14.92
CA LYS A 11 17.30 -8.98 -13.63
C LYS A 11 16.35 -9.06 -12.45
N LEU A 12 15.15 -8.45 -12.56
CA LEU A 12 14.15 -8.43 -11.49
C LEU A 12 13.70 -9.85 -11.11
N PHE A 13 13.26 -10.65 -12.08
CA PHE A 13 12.72 -11.99 -11.81
C PHE A 13 13.79 -13.04 -11.47
N HIS A 14 15.07 -12.79 -11.73
CA HIS A 14 16.17 -13.65 -11.27
C HIS A 14 16.76 -13.19 -9.93
N SER A 15 16.29 -12.07 -9.38
CA SER A 15 16.74 -11.57 -8.08
C SER A 15 16.13 -12.38 -6.94
N LYS A 16 16.98 -12.96 -6.08
CA LYS A 16 16.53 -13.59 -4.83
C LYS A 16 15.78 -12.62 -3.92
N VAL A 17 16.20 -11.35 -3.92
CA VAL A 17 15.57 -10.29 -3.12
C VAL A 17 14.12 -10.08 -3.53
N TYR A 18 13.83 -10.12 -4.84
CA TYR A 18 12.46 -9.98 -5.33
C TYR A 18 11.54 -11.09 -4.80
N TRP A 19 11.98 -12.34 -4.89
CA TRP A 19 11.21 -13.47 -4.39
C TRP A 19 11.06 -13.49 -2.87
N ILE A 20 12.09 -13.08 -2.12
CA ILE A 20 11.99 -12.89 -0.67
C ILE A 20 10.96 -11.81 -0.33
N CYS A 21 10.99 -10.68 -1.03
CA CYS A 21 10.01 -9.61 -0.86
C CYS A 21 8.57 -10.06 -1.16
N LEU A 22 8.37 -10.87 -2.21
CA LEU A 22 7.08 -11.44 -2.56
C LEU A 22 6.54 -12.35 -1.45
N LEU A 23 7.38 -13.27 -0.96
CA LEU A 23 7.01 -14.19 0.12
C LEU A 23 6.72 -13.43 1.42
N LEU A 24 7.56 -12.45 1.76
CA LEU A 24 7.42 -11.66 2.98
C LEU A 24 6.14 -10.83 2.98
N MET A 25 5.82 -10.19 1.85
CA MET A 25 4.58 -9.42 1.70
C MET A 25 3.35 -10.32 1.84
N SER A 26 3.39 -11.49 1.21
CA SER A 26 2.31 -12.48 1.28
C SER A 26 2.10 -13.00 2.70
N PHE A 27 3.20 -13.31 3.39
CA PHE A 27 3.19 -13.74 4.79
C PHE A 27 2.59 -12.66 5.71
N PHE A 28 3.01 -11.40 5.57
CA PHE A 28 2.44 -10.31 6.37
C PHE A 28 0.96 -10.10 6.11
N ASN A 29 0.49 -10.26 4.86
CA ASN A 29 -0.93 -10.12 4.57
C ASN A 29 -1.75 -11.20 5.30
N ILE A 30 -1.35 -12.47 5.19
CA ILE A 30 -2.00 -13.59 5.89
C ILE A 30 -1.92 -13.40 7.41
N TYR A 31 -0.75 -13.03 7.94
CA TYR A 31 -0.58 -12.79 9.37
C TYR A 31 -1.55 -11.73 9.91
N ASN A 32 -1.71 -10.62 9.18
CA ASN A 32 -2.65 -9.56 9.57
C ASN A 32 -4.11 -10.03 9.47
N ALA A 33 -4.45 -10.83 8.46
CA ALA A 33 -5.79 -11.42 8.34
C ALA A 33 -6.10 -12.36 9.53
N VAL A 34 -5.13 -13.19 9.93
CA VAL A 34 -5.25 -14.10 11.09
C VAL A 34 -5.35 -13.31 12.41
N ALA A 35 -4.49 -12.31 12.59
CA ALA A 35 -4.49 -11.47 13.80
C ALA A 35 -5.85 -10.75 13.96
N SER A 36 -6.39 -10.22 12.86
CA SER A 36 -7.71 -9.57 12.82
C SER A 36 -8.83 -10.55 13.18
N ASP A 37 -8.81 -11.79 12.66
CA ASP A 37 -9.79 -12.84 13.02
C ASP A 37 -9.76 -13.15 14.53
N SER A 38 -8.56 -13.30 15.11
CA SER A 38 -8.40 -13.61 16.53
C SER A 38 -8.98 -12.53 17.45
N LEU A 39 -8.86 -11.26 17.06
CA LEU A 39 -9.37 -10.11 17.82
C LEU A 39 -10.90 -10.05 17.79
N LEU A 40 -11.53 -10.46 16.69
CA LEU A 40 -12.98 -10.60 16.56
C LEU A 40 -13.53 -11.75 17.42
N VAL A 41 -12.83 -12.88 17.45
CA VAL A 41 -13.22 -14.04 18.27
C VAL A 41 -13.19 -13.69 19.77
N LEU A 42 -12.15 -12.98 20.23
CA LEU A 42 -12.03 -12.57 21.64
C LEU A 42 -13.18 -11.65 22.09
N HIS A 43 -13.67 -10.77 21.21
CA HIS A 43 -14.80 -9.89 21.50
C HIS A 43 -16.14 -10.63 21.53
N LYS A 44 -16.34 -11.63 20.66
CA LYS A 44 -17.54 -12.50 20.71
C LYS A 44 -17.65 -13.28 22.01
N VAL A 45 -16.52 -13.69 22.60
CA VAL A 45 -16.49 -14.49 23.84
C VAL A 45 -16.76 -13.65 25.10
N HIS A 46 -16.45 -12.34 25.10
CA HIS A 46 -16.53 -11.49 26.30
C HIS A 46 -17.74 -10.54 26.39
N GLY A 47 -18.59 -10.43 25.35
CA GLY A 47 -19.69 -9.45 25.32
C GLY A 47 -21.08 -10.04 25.09
N LYS A 48 -21.96 -9.96 26.09
CA LYS A 48 -23.42 -10.10 25.92
C LYS A 48 -23.92 -9.17 24.80
N ASN A 49 -24.70 -9.71 23.85
CA ASN A 49 -25.38 -9.01 22.76
C ASN A 49 -24.47 -8.31 21.73
N SER A 50 -23.46 -9.01 21.20
CA SER A 50 -22.50 -8.46 20.23
C SER A 50 -22.98 -8.47 18.76
N ASP A 51 -24.28 -8.35 18.49
CA ASP A 51 -24.77 -8.13 17.11
C ASP A 51 -24.28 -6.78 16.55
N TYR A 52 -23.88 -5.85 17.43
CA TYR A 52 -23.35 -4.53 17.06
C TYR A 52 -21.95 -4.54 16.44
N TRP A 53 -21.20 -5.63 16.58
CA TRP A 53 -19.90 -5.80 15.92
C TRP A 53 -20.00 -6.67 14.66
N MET A 54 -21.17 -7.28 14.38
CA MET A 54 -21.44 -7.97 13.11
C MET A 54 -21.58 -7.01 11.91
N GLY A 55 -21.50 -5.70 12.13
CA GLY A 55 -21.36 -4.71 11.07
C GLY A 55 -20.01 -4.73 10.36
N TRP A 56 -19.00 -5.39 10.97
CA TRP A 56 -17.68 -5.55 10.34
C TRP A 56 -17.78 -6.64 9.28
N SER A 57 -18.12 -6.19 8.08
CA SER A 57 -18.36 -7.06 6.94
C SER A 57 -17.10 -7.85 6.59
N PHE A 58 -17.28 -9.07 6.06
CA PHE A 58 -16.25 -9.94 5.46
C PHE A 58 -15.20 -9.17 4.62
N MET A 59 -15.64 -8.10 3.98
CA MET A 59 -14.81 -7.22 3.18
C MET A 59 -13.88 -6.35 4.02
N GLU A 60 -14.37 -5.75 5.12
CA GLU A 60 -13.56 -4.96 6.06
C GLU A 60 -12.42 -5.78 6.65
N ILE A 61 -12.66 -7.05 7.01
CA ILE A 61 -11.62 -7.95 7.55
C ILE A 61 -10.56 -8.28 6.49
N SER A 62 -10.95 -8.48 5.24
CA SER A 62 -10.01 -8.69 4.13
C SER A 62 -9.24 -7.42 3.73
N THR A 63 -9.79 -6.24 4.04
CA THR A 63 -9.29 -4.94 3.59
C THR A 63 -8.72 -4.05 4.69
N TYR A 64 -8.69 -4.49 5.95
CA TYR A 64 -8.11 -3.74 7.06
C TYR A 64 -6.60 -3.53 6.85
N LEU A 65 -6.29 -2.46 6.11
CA LEU A 65 -5.28 -1.39 6.24
C LEU A 65 -3.82 -1.73 6.56
N ALA A 66 -3.51 -2.85 7.20
CA ALA A 66 -2.16 -3.19 7.59
C ALA A 66 -1.25 -3.44 6.37
N HIS A 67 -1.78 -3.99 5.27
CA HIS A 67 -0.96 -4.28 4.09
C HIS A 67 -0.41 -3.00 3.41
N LEU A 68 -1.15 -1.89 3.43
CA LEU A 68 -0.71 -0.61 2.85
C LEU A 68 0.50 -0.01 3.59
N TRP A 69 0.68 -0.33 4.87
CA TRP A 69 1.85 0.14 5.61
C TRP A 69 3.10 -0.69 5.27
N TYR A 70 2.96 -2.01 5.12
CA TYR A 70 4.08 -2.87 4.78
C TYR A 70 4.49 -2.77 3.31
N ILE A 71 3.54 -2.45 2.41
CA ILE A 71 3.81 -2.40 0.97
C ILE A 71 4.89 -1.37 0.64
N SER A 72 4.91 -0.21 1.30
CA SER A 72 5.87 0.86 1.04
C SER A 72 7.30 0.43 1.33
N TYR A 73 7.53 -0.33 2.42
CA TYR A 73 8.84 -0.90 2.73
C TYR A 73 9.31 -1.89 1.66
N ILE A 74 8.41 -2.76 1.20
CA ILE A 74 8.71 -3.74 0.16
C ILE A 74 8.98 -3.06 -1.18
N ILE A 75 8.19 -2.06 -1.57
CA ILE A 75 8.40 -1.27 -2.79
C ILE A 75 9.78 -0.63 -2.78
N ILE A 76 10.17 0.00 -1.66
CA ILE A 76 11.47 0.65 -1.49
C ILE A 76 12.58 -0.39 -1.65
N ALA A 77 12.47 -1.54 -0.98
CA ALA A 77 13.45 -2.61 -1.05
C ALA A 77 13.60 -3.15 -2.47
N VAL A 78 12.51 -3.48 -3.15
CA VAL A 78 12.52 -4.01 -4.53
C VAL A 78 13.12 -2.98 -5.49
N THR A 79 12.71 -1.71 -5.39
CA THR A 79 13.19 -0.65 -6.29
C THR A 79 14.69 -0.41 -6.10
N ILE A 80 15.15 -0.24 -4.86
CA ILE A 80 16.55 0.15 -4.59
C ILE A 80 17.51 -1.04 -4.69
N LEU A 81 17.11 -2.22 -4.22
CA LEU A 81 18.00 -3.38 -4.22
C LEU A 81 18.02 -4.09 -5.56
N CYS A 82 16.88 -4.27 -6.23
CA CYS A 82 16.83 -5.01 -7.50
C CYS A 82 17.18 -4.14 -8.71
N VAL A 83 16.78 -2.87 -8.72
CA VAL A 83 16.99 -1.97 -9.88
C VAL A 83 18.15 -0.99 -9.64
N GLY A 84 18.49 -0.71 -8.38
CA GLY A 84 19.51 0.28 -8.03
C GLY A 84 20.96 -0.06 -8.34
N ASP A 85 21.27 -1.28 -8.78
CA ASP A 85 22.66 -1.69 -9.06
C ASP A 85 23.32 -0.81 -10.09
N ASP A 86 22.54 -0.48 -11.11
CA ASP A 86 23.05 0.23 -12.26
C ASP A 86 23.38 1.69 -11.90
N TYR A 87 22.79 2.23 -10.82
CA TYR A 87 23.09 3.57 -10.29
C TYR A 87 24.39 3.61 -9.47
N SER A 88 24.79 2.49 -8.84
CA SER A 88 26.01 2.40 -8.02
C SER A 88 27.22 1.80 -8.74
N SER A 89 27.01 0.98 -9.76
CA SER A 89 28.07 0.18 -10.43
C SER A 89 28.68 0.82 -11.68
N GLY A 90 28.27 2.04 -12.04
CA GLY A 90 28.68 2.69 -13.29
C GLY A 90 28.02 2.13 -14.56
N ALA A 91 27.19 1.08 -14.44
CA ALA A 91 26.45 0.50 -15.57
C ALA A 91 25.49 1.50 -16.24
N LEU A 92 25.06 2.55 -15.52
CA LEU A 92 24.32 3.68 -16.09
C LEU A 92 25.09 4.36 -17.24
N ARG A 93 26.41 4.56 -17.09
CA ARG A 93 27.26 5.17 -18.13
C ARG A 93 27.33 4.25 -19.36
N ASN A 94 27.47 2.94 -19.14
CA ASN A 94 27.51 1.96 -20.23
C ASN A 94 26.21 1.94 -21.04
N LYS A 95 25.04 2.08 -20.39
CA LYS A 95 23.75 2.16 -21.09
C LYS A 95 23.63 3.43 -21.95
N ILE A 96 24.21 4.53 -21.49
CA ILE A 96 24.21 5.81 -22.22
C ILE A 96 25.16 5.75 -23.41
N LEU A 97 26.37 5.18 -23.22
CA LEU A 97 27.31 4.91 -24.31
C LEU A 97 26.73 3.97 -25.37
N ALA A 98 25.92 2.99 -24.95
CA ALA A 98 25.17 2.12 -25.85
C ALA A 98 23.99 2.82 -26.59
N GLY A 99 23.82 4.14 -26.42
CA GLY A 99 22.84 4.95 -27.16
C GLY A 99 21.47 5.08 -26.49
N HIS A 100 21.29 4.64 -25.24
CA HIS A 100 20.04 4.89 -24.52
C HIS A 100 20.01 6.30 -23.90
N SER A 101 18.94 7.06 -24.16
CA SER A 101 18.77 8.37 -23.53
C SER A 101 18.49 8.24 -22.03
N ARG A 102 18.87 9.25 -21.25
CA ARG A 102 18.69 9.27 -19.79
C ARG A 102 17.21 9.14 -19.38
N PHE A 103 16.33 9.82 -20.11
CA PHE A 103 14.87 9.70 -19.94
C PHE A 103 14.40 8.26 -20.17
N LYS A 104 14.88 7.64 -21.25
CA LYS A 104 14.58 6.25 -21.58
C LYS A 104 15.01 5.31 -20.44
N ILE A 105 16.17 5.53 -19.85
CA ILE A 105 16.67 4.72 -18.74
C ILE A 105 15.81 4.90 -17.47
N PHE A 106 15.53 6.15 -17.09
CA PHE A 106 14.67 6.47 -15.95
C PHE A 106 13.28 5.84 -16.07
N LEU A 107 12.62 6.03 -17.20
CA LEU A 107 11.30 5.46 -17.47
C LEU A 107 11.32 3.93 -17.47
N GLY A 108 12.38 3.32 -18.03
CA GLY A 108 12.57 1.87 -18.00
C GLY A 108 12.67 1.31 -16.58
N TYR A 109 13.37 2.00 -15.68
CA TYR A 109 13.45 1.61 -14.26
C TYR A 109 12.14 1.85 -13.51
N PHE A 110 11.45 2.95 -13.78
CA PHE A 110 10.14 3.23 -13.21
C PHE A 110 9.14 2.13 -13.58
N ILE A 111 8.99 1.84 -14.88
CA ILE A 111 8.07 0.79 -15.36
C ILE A 111 8.41 -0.58 -14.76
N THR A 112 9.69 -0.96 -14.75
CA THR A 112 10.10 -2.28 -14.22
C THR A 112 9.79 -2.39 -12.73
N SER A 113 10.12 -1.37 -11.95
CA SER A 113 9.91 -1.38 -10.49
C SER A 113 8.43 -1.32 -10.14
N TYR A 114 7.66 -0.50 -10.87
CA TYR A 114 6.21 -0.38 -10.71
C TYR A 114 5.50 -1.70 -11.02
N VAL A 115 5.78 -2.31 -12.18
CA VAL A 115 5.20 -3.62 -12.53
C VAL A 115 5.64 -4.70 -11.54
N GLY A 116 6.90 -4.71 -11.14
CA GLY A 116 7.41 -5.64 -10.13
C GLY A 116 6.67 -5.56 -8.80
N ALA A 117 6.46 -4.33 -8.30
CA ALA A 117 5.71 -4.08 -7.07
C ALA A 117 4.22 -4.42 -7.20
N MET A 118 3.60 -4.10 -8.34
CA MET A 118 2.21 -4.46 -8.63
C MET A 118 2.00 -5.98 -8.60
N LEU A 119 2.93 -6.76 -9.17
CA LEU A 119 2.85 -8.23 -9.12
C LEU A 119 2.94 -8.77 -7.69
N ILE A 120 3.81 -8.19 -6.86
CA ILE A 120 3.89 -8.54 -5.43
C ILE A 120 2.57 -8.22 -4.72
N HIS A 121 2.01 -7.04 -4.96
CA HIS A 121 0.74 -6.62 -4.39
C HIS A 121 -0.39 -7.57 -4.78
N ILE A 122 -0.58 -7.82 -6.07
CA ILE A 122 -1.61 -8.73 -6.59
C ILE A 122 -1.44 -10.14 -6.01
N ALA A 123 -0.22 -10.67 -5.95
CA ALA A 123 0.03 -11.98 -5.36
C ALA A 123 -0.36 -12.03 -3.87
N SER A 124 -0.06 -10.97 -3.12
CA SER A 124 -0.44 -10.87 -1.71
C SER A 124 -1.95 -10.77 -1.51
N GLU A 125 -2.66 -10.04 -2.39
CA GLU A 125 -4.12 -9.90 -2.35
C GLU A 125 -4.83 -11.22 -2.66
N VAL A 126 -4.36 -11.95 -3.69
CA VAL A 126 -4.91 -13.27 -4.05
C VAL A 126 -4.80 -14.24 -2.88
N LEU A 127 -3.67 -14.23 -2.16
CA LEU A 127 -3.47 -15.07 -0.99
C LEU A 127 -4.34 -14.65 0.20
N GLY A 128 -4.46 -13.35 0.47
CA GLY A 128 -5.37 -12.82 1.49
C GLY A 128 -6.82 -13.22 1.23
N LEU A 129 -7.28 -13.04 -0.01
CA LEU A 129 -8.62 -13.45 -0.44
C LEU A 129 -8.83 -14.96 -0.28
N SER A 130 -7.84 -15.78 -0.66
CA SER A 130 -7.92 -17.23 -0.51
C SER A 130 -8.06 -17.66 0.96
N TYR A 131 -7.33 -17.02 1.88
CA TYR A 131 -7.45 -17.27 3.32
C TYR A 131 -8.87 -16.93 3.81
N CYS A 132 -9.40 -15.77 3.43
CA CYS A 132 -10.75 -15.35 3.79
C CYS A 132 -11.81 -16.34 3.28
N LEU A 133 -11.70 -16.79 2.02
CA LEU A 133 -12.62 -17.77 1.45
C LEU A 133 -12.59 -19.12 2.18
N VAL A 134 -11.40 -19.61 2.58
CA VAL A 134 -11.27 -20.87 3.32
C VAL A 134 -11.83 -20.74 4.74
N ARG A 135 -11.56 -19.62 5.42
CA ARG A 135 -11.90 -19.44 6.84
C ARG A 135 -13.39 -19.21 7.06
N PHE A 136 -14.02 -18.41 6.19
CA PHE A 136 -15.40 -17.96 6.33
C PHE A 136 -16.36 -18.63 5.34
N GLY A 137 -15.86 -19.40 4.38
CA GLY A 137 -16.65 -20.03 3.32
C GLY A 137 -17.27 -19.01 2.35
N LEU A 138 -18.21 -19.48 1.54
CA LEU A 138 -19.10 -18.63 0.72
C LEU A 138 -20.36 -18.20 1.48
N GLU A 139 -20.44 -18.42 2.80
CA GLU A 139 -21.64 -18.13 3.57
C GLU A 139 -21.75 -16.61 3.80
N PHE A 140 -22.32 -15.93 2.81
CA PHE A 140 -22.76 -14.52 2.79
C PHE A 140 -23.87 -14.21 3.83
N TYR A 141 -23.95 -14.94 4.93
CA TYR A 141 -25.23 -15.32 5.55
C TYR A 141 -26.01 -14.20 6.26
N HIS A 142 -25.46 -12.98 6.40
CA HIS A 142 -26.21 -11.84 6.93
C HIS A 142 -25.93 -10.51 6.23
N ILE A 143 -25.41 -10.53 4.99
CA ILE A 143 -25.09 -9.30 4.27
C ILE A 143 -26.32 -8.82 3.49
N THR A 144 -26.97 -7.77 3.97
CA THR A 144 -27.98 -7.05 3.17
C THR A 144 -27.37 -6.55 1.86
N SER A 145 -28.16 -6.38 0.80
CA SER A 145 -27.65 -5.92 -0.50
C SER A 145 -26.93 -4.56 -0.45
N GLU A 146 -27.18 -3.76 0.59
CA GLU A 146 -26.53 -2.45 0.81
C GLU A 146 -25.16 -2.57 1.49
N SER A 147 -24.99 -3.51 2.42
CA SER A 147 -23.69 -3.74 3.07
C SER A 147 -22.69 -4.35 2.09
N VAL A 148 -23.10 -5.30 1.23
CA VAL A 148 -22.25 -5.83 0.14
C VAL A 148 -21.72 -4.70 -0.76
N LYS A 149 -22.59 -3.75 -1.14
CA LYS A 149 -22.23 -2.64 -2.04
C LYS A 149 -21.22 -1.69 -1.39
N SER A 150 -21.45 -1.33 -0.14
CA SER A 150 -20.60 -0.38 0.60
C SER A 150 -19.21 -0.96 0.86
N SER A 151 -19.17 -2.24 1.23
CA SER A 151 -17.96 -3.04 1.31
C SER A 151 -17.18 -3.07 -0.01
N LEU A 152 -17.86 -3.32 -1.14
CA LEU A 152 -17.20 -3.46 -2.44
C LEU A 152 -16.61 -2.12 -2.89
N ASP A 153 -17.31 -1.02 -2.61
CA ASP A 153 -16.83 0.33 -2.88
C ASP A 153 -15.56 0.67 -2.08
N LEU A 154 -15.51 0.29 -0.80
CA LEU A 154 -14.32 0.46 0.03
C LEU A 154 -13.12 -0.35 -0.50
N CYS A 155 -13.35 -1.61 -0.89
CA CYS A 155 -12.36 -2.47 -1.56
C CYS A 155 -11.73 -1.80 -2.78
N ILE A 156 -12.57 -1.24 -3.64
CA ILE A 156 -12.15 -0.57 -4.87
C ILE A 156 -11.32 0.67 -4.53
N HIS A 157 -11.79 1.51 -3.60
CA HIS A 157 -11.06 2.70 -3.17
C HIS A 157 -9.69 2.37 -2.57
N LEU A 158 -9.59 1.32 -1.76
CA LEU A 158 -8.34 0.87 -1.17
C LEU A 158 -7.34 0.39 -2.22
N ASN A 159 -7.79 -0.42 -3.19
CA ASN A 159 -6.93 -0.88 -4.28
C ASN A 159 -6.47 0.29 -5.16
N ILE A 160 -7.34 1.26 -5.47
CA ILE A 160 -6.95 2.47 -6.18
C ILE A 160 -5.87 3.23 -5.38
N SER A 161 -6.05 3.37 -4.07
CA SER A 161 -5.06 4.03 -3.21
C SER A 161 -3.72 3.30 -3.19
N ALA A 162 -3.72 1.96 -3.17
CA ALA A 162 -2.53 1.12 -3.23
C ALA A 162 -1.76 1.34 -4.54
N VAL A 163 -2.47 1.29 -5.68
CA VAL A 163 -1.90 1.48 -7.02
C VAL A 163 -1.18 2.81 -7.15
N VAL A 164 -1.78 3.88 -6.64
CA VAL A 164 -1.19 5.22 -6.67
C VAL A 164 -0.01 5.31 -5.69
N ALA A 165 -0.14 4.78 -4.47
CA ALA A 165 0.94 4.76 -3.49
C ALA A 165 2.17 3.99 -4.02
N ILE A 166 1.97 2.83 -4.66
CA ILE A 166 3.05 2.05 -5.29
C ILE A 166 3.82 2.92 -6.29
N ALA A 167 3.12 3.63 -7.18
CA ALA A 167 3.76 4.52 -8.14
C ALA A 167 4.58 5.62 -7.44
N THR A 168 4.01 6.26 -6.41
CA THR A 168 4.67 7.33 -5.65
C THR A 168 5.95 6.84 -4.96
N PHE A 169 5.90 5.71 -4.26
CA PHE A 169 7.07 5.16 -3.56
C PHE A 169 8.15 4.65 -4.51
N VAL A 170 7.78 4.09 -5.67
CA VAL A 170 8.74 3.79 -6.74
C VAL A 170 9.44 5.06 -7.22
N GLY A 171 8.66 6.13 -7.46
CA GLY A 171 9.19 7.44 -7.83
C GLY A 171 10.19 7.96 -6.80
N ILE A 172 9.80 7.98 -5.52
CA ILE A 172 10.64 8.47 -4.41
C ILE A 172 11.94 7.67 -4.34
N SER A 173 11.84 6.35 -4.40
CA SER A 173 13.00 5.45 -4.38
C SER A 173 13.97 5.72 -5.52
N LEU A 174 13.46 5.96 -6.74
CA LEU A 174 14.28 6.32 -7.90
C LEU A 174 14.94 7.68 -7.71
N LEU A 175 14.21 8.69 -7.21
CA LEU A 175 14.78 10.01 -6.92
C LEU A 175 15.90 9.91 -5.89
N CYS A 176 15.71 9.16 -4.81
CA CYS A 176 16.75 8.91 -3.80
C CYS A 176 17.99 8.26 -4.42
N MET A 177 17.83 7.28 -5.33
CA MET A 177 18.96 6.65 -6.03
C MET A 177 19.68 7.59 -6.98
N ILE A 178 18.95 8.48 -7.67
CA ILE A 178 19.53 9.45 -8.58
C ILE A 178 20.38 10.46 -7.79
N VAL A 179 19.83 10.99 -6.70
CA VAL A 179 20.48 12.02 -5.87
C VAL A 179 21.70 11.47 -5.16
N THR A 180 21.60 10.29 -4.55
CA THR A 180 22.68 9.75 -3.71
C THR A 180 23.76 9.02 -4.50
N ALA A 181 23.47 8.61 -5.74
CA ALA A 181 24.35 7.78 -6.57
C ALA A 181 24.77 6.44 -5.93
N ARG A 182 24.19 6.07 -4.79
CA ARG A 182 24.61 4.93 -3.96
C ARG A 182 23.39 4.31 -3.29
N ARG A 183 23.33 2.97 -3.29
CA ARG A 183 22.18 2.22 -2.79
C ARG A 183 21.92 2.42 -1.29
N VAL A 184 22.96 2.34 -0.46
CA VAL A 184 22.82 2.41 1.00
C VAL A 184 22.21 3.75 1.47
N PRO A 185 22.76 4.93 1.09
CA PRO A 185 22.14 6.20 1.46
C PRO A 185 20.76 6.41 0.80
N ALA A 186 20.55 5.94 -0.44
CA ALA A 186 19.22 5.99 -1.05
C ALA A 186 18.19 5.22 -0.21
N LEU A 187 18.56 4.03 0.23
CA LEU A 187 17.72 3.16 1.05
C LEU A 187 17.43 3.80 2.40
N ALA A 188 18.45 4.31 3.08
CA ALA A 188 18.29 4.97 4.38
C ALA A 188 17.35 6.19 4.30
N ILE A 189 17.49 7.03 3.29
CA ILE A 189 16.63 8.20 3.10
C ILE A 189 15.20 7.77 2.76
N ALA A 190 15.02 6.85 1.83
CA ALA A 190 13.68 6.39 1.43
C ALA A 190 12.92 5.72 2.58
N LEU A 191 13.61 4.87 3.36
CA LEU A 191 13.03 4.25 4.56
C LEU A 191 12.74 5.28 5.65
N GLY A 192 13.64 6.24 5.90
CA GLY A 192 13.41 7.30 6.87
C GLY A 192 12.19 8.15 6.54
N LEU A 193 12.03 8.54 5.27
CA LEU A 193 10.84 9.26 4.80
C LEU A 193 9.55 8.43 4.98
N ASN A 194 9.63 7.13 4.72
CA ASN A 194 8.50 6.22 4.90
C ASN A 194 8.08 6.10 6.37
N ILE A 195 9.04 5.96 7.29
CA ILE A 195 8.77 5.89 8.73
C ILE A 195 8.11 7.18 9.23
N LEU A 196 8.62 8.35 8.81
CA LEU A 196 8.03 9.63 9.20
C LEU A 196 6.59 9.77 8.67
N ALA A 197 6.36 9.36 7.43
CA ALA A 197 5.03 9.38 6.81
C ALA A 197 4.06 8.41 7.53
N SER A 198 4.50 7.19 7.85
CA SER A 198 3.66 6.20 8.53
C SER A 198 3.30 6.65 9.94
N GLN A 199 4.25 7.19 10.70
CA GLN A 199 4.01 7.74 12.04
C GLN A 199 3.01 8.91 12.03
N TYR A 200 3.09 9.79 11.02
CA TYR A 200 2.14 10.89 10.87
C TYR A 200 0.71 10.37 10.61
N VAL A 201 0.59 9.38 9.71
CA VAL A 201 -0.70 8.75 9.37
C VAL A 201 -1.28 8.01 10.57
N GLU A 202 -0.49 7.19 11.26
CA GLU A 202 -0.89 6.45 12.47
C GLU A 202 -1.42 7.39 13.55
N ASN A 203 -0.69 8.47 13.85
CA ASN A 203 -1.12 9.45 14.85
C ASN A 203 -2.44 10.13 14.46
N LYS A 204 -2.65 10.43 13.18
CA LYS A 204 -3.89 11.03 12.70
C LYS A 204 -5.06 10.04 12.76
N MET A 205 -4.83 8.78 12.36
CA MET A 205 -5.81 7.70 12.50
C MET A 205 -6.18 7.45 13.95
N TYR A 206 -5.20 7.34 14.84
CA TYR A 206 -5.42 7.11 16.26
C TYR A 206 -6.26 8.23 16.88
N ASN A 207 -6.00 9.48 16.51
CA ASN A 207 -6.81 10.61 16.95
C ASN A 207 -8.26 10.52 16.43
N VAL A 208 -8.49 10.16 15.16
CA VAL A 208 -9.85 9.97 14.63
C VAL A 208 -10.61 8.89 15.40
N ILE A 209 -9.96 7.74 15.64
CA ILE A 209 -10.55 6.60 16.37
C ILE A 209 -10.85 6.99 17.84
N MET A 210 -9.94 7.69 18.51
CA MET A 210 -10.10 8.08 19.92
C MET A 210 -11.12 9.22 20.10
N TYR A 211 -11.21 10.17 19.17
CA TYR A 211 -12.26 11.21 19.20
C TYR A 211 -13.64 10.57 19.03
N HIS A 212 -13.81 9.69 18.04
CA HIS A 212 -15.07 8.95 17.89
C HIS A 212 -15.36 8.03 19.08
N GLY A 213 -14.36 7.33 19.64
CA GLY A 213 -14.56 6.43 20.77
C GLY A 213 -14.95 7.11 22.09
N LYS A 214 -14.39 8.31 22.37
CA LYS A 214 -14.75 9.10 23.57
C LYS A 214 -16.13 9.73 23.43
N ASP A 215 -16.49 10.21 22.25
CA ASP A 215 -17.84 10.72 21.99
C ASP A 215 -18.85 9.56 22.01
N LEU A 216 -18.54 8.38 21.46
CA LEU A 216 -19.47 7.24 21.48
C LEU A 216 -19.77 6.69 22.88
N GLN A 217 -18.79 6.66 23.80
CA GLN A 217 -18.99 6.20 25.18
C GLN A 217 -19.68 7.24 26.07
N SER A 218 -19.55 8.53 25.77
CA SER A 218 -20.17 9.62 26.55
C SER A 218 -21.52 10.05 25.97
N ASP A 219 -21.75 9.84 24.69
CA ASP A 219 -22.94 10.24 23.96
C ASP A 219 -23.97 9.11 23.95
N LYS A 220 -24.83 9.11 24.99
CA LYS A 220 -26.00 8.22 25.07
C LYS A 220 -26.84 8.25 23.78
N LYS A 221 -26.82 9.34 23.01
CA LYS A 221 -27.56 9.50 21.75
C LYS A 221 -26.92 8.72 20.59
N ALA A 222 -25.59 8.67 20.53
CA ALA A 222 -24.86 7.85 19.54
C ALA A 222 -25.02 6.36 19.81
N LEU A 223 -24.97 5.95 21.10
CA LEU A 223 -25.31 4.59 21.52
C LEU A 223 -26.78 4.23 21.23
N MET A 224 -27.71 5.17 21.43
CA MET A 224 -29.13 4.99 21.10
C MET A 224 -29.33 4.90 19.58
N LEU A 225 -28.68 5.74 18.79
CA LEU A 225 -28.70 5.69 17.32
C LEU A 225 -28.08 4.39 16.78
N LEU A 226 -27.02 3.87 17.39
CA LEU A 226 -26.48 2.52 17.09
C LEU A 226 -27.48 1.41 17.38
N SER A 227 -28.32 1.57 18.41
CA SER A 227 -29.39 0.62 18.75
C SER A 227 -30.65 0.75 17.87
N ILE A 228 -30.83 1.90 17.18
CA ILE A 228 -32.02 2.22 16.38
C ILE A 228 -31.75 2.07 14.88
N ASP A 229 -30.59 2.51 14.39
CA ASP A 229 -30.14 2.44 12.99
C ASP A 229 -28.61 2.20 12.91
N PRO A 230 -28.15 0.96 13.16
CA PRO A 230 -26.74 0.60 13.04
C PRO A 230 -26.20 0.79 11.62
N ASN A 231 -27.06 0.71 10.59
CA ASN A 231 -26.66 0.86 9.19
C ASN A 231 -26.31 2.33 8.84
N GLY A 232 -27.04 3.30 9.40
CA GLY A 232 -26.78 4.73 9.21
C GLY A 232 -25.41 5.18 9.73
N LEU A 233 -24.98 4.69 10.90
CA LEU A 233 -23.68 5.04 11.49
C LEU A 233 -22.50 4.37 10.78
N ILE A 234 -22.67 3.11 10.35
CA ILE A 234 -21.67 2.42 9.50
C ILE A 234 -21.47 3.22 8.21
N LYS A 235 -22.56 3.66 7.58
CA LYS A 235 -22.53 4.43 6.34
C LYS A 235 -21.82 5.78 6.51
N SER A 236 -22.05 6.52 7.60
CA SER A 236 -21.34 7.78 7.85
C SER A 236 -19.85 7.57 8.01
N ASN A 237 -19.44 6.54 8.76
CA ASN A 237 -18.03 6.20 8.92
C ASN A 237 -17.40 5.83 7.58
N MET A 238 -18.03 4.97 6.77
CA MET A 238 -17.52 4.60 5.45
C MET A 238 -17.33 5.82 4.52
N VAL A 239 -18.21 6.82 4.58
CA VAL A 239 -18.06 8.07 3.82
C VAL A 239 -16.84 8.87 4.27
N GLU A 240 -16.60 8.99 5.59
CA GLU A 240 -15.39 9.67 6.11
C GLU A 240 -14.10 8.94 5.71
N TRP A 241 -14.10 7.60 5.75
CA TRP A 241 -12.97 6.79 5.29
C TRP A 241 -12.71 6.98 3.80
N ASN A 242 -13.74 6.96 2.94
CA ASN A 242 -13.59 7.24 1.51
C ASN A 242 -13.04 8.64 1.24
N ASN A 243 -13.49 9.66 1.99
CA ASN A 243 -12.96 11.01 1.89
C ASN A 243 -11.48 11.08 2.27
N TYR A 244 -11.07 10.38 3.32
CA TYR A 244 -9.66 10.28 3.72
C TYR A 244 -8.80 9.62 2.63
N HIS A 245 -9.24 8.47 2.10
CA HIS A 245 -8.53 7.78 1.02
C HIS A 245 -8.45 8.62 -0.26
N THR A 246 -9.51 9.35 -0.60
CA THR A 246 -9.52 10.28 -1.74
C THR A 246 -8.48 11.39 -1.57
N ALA A 247 -8.38 11.97 -0.37
CA ALA A 247 -7.34 12.95 -0.06
C ALA A 247 -5.93 12.35 -0.16
N CYS A 248 -5.72 11.13 0.34
CA CYS A 248 -4.46 10.42 0.21
C CYS A 248 -4.09 10.16 -1.26
N ILE A 249 -5.05 9.74 -2.09
CA ILE A 249 -4.85 9.54 -3.54
C ILE A 249 -4.38 10.84 -4.19
N LEU A 250 -5.07 11.96 -3.92
CA LEU A 250 -4.72 13.28 -4.47
C LEU A 250 -3.30 13.70 -4.05
N CYS A 251 -2.96 13.55 -2.76
CA CYS A 251 -1.61 13.84 -2.27
C CYS A 251 -0.55 12.93 -2.93
N CYS A 252 -0.85 11.64 -3.11
CA CYS A 252 0.07 10.69 -3.76
C CYS A 252 0.26 11.03 -5.25
N LEU A 253 -0.79 11.47 -5.95
CA LEU A 253 -0.68 11.92 -7.34
C LEU A 253 0.15 13.19 -7.48
N LEU A 254 -0.07 14.19 -6.61
CA LEU A 254 0.72 15.42 -6.61
C LEU A 254 2.19 15.15 -6.33
N THR A 255 2.48 14.32 -5.32
CA THR A 255 3.85 13.91 -4.99
C THR A 255 4.48 13.09 -6.11
N LEU A 256 3.74 12.18 -6.75
CA LEU A 256 4.21 11.44 -7.91
C LEU A 256 4.60 12.38 -9.06
N CYS A 257 3.76 13.34 -9.40
CA CYS A 257 4.05 14.34 -10.42
C CYS A 257 5.32 15.14 -10.10
N ALA A 258 5.45 15.60 -8.84
CA ALA A 258 6.63 16.33 -8.39
C ALA A 258 7.90 15.47 -8.49
N VAL A 259 7.84 14.24 -8.01
CA VAL A 259 8.99 13.33 -7.96
C VAL A 259 9.43 12.87 -9.34
N LEU A 260 8.50 12.59 -10.26
CA LEU A 260 8.82 12.28 -11.66
C LEU A 260 9.46 13.47 -12.36
N THR A 261 8.93 14.68 -12.14
CA THR A 261 9.46 15.92 -12.73
C THR A 261 10.88 16.19 -12.22
N LEU A 262 11.07 16.15 -10.90
CA LEU A 262 12.40 16.32 -10.28
C LEU A 262 13.36 15.22 -10.73
N GLY A 263 12.92 13.96 -10.77
CA GLY A 263 13.74 12.83 -11.21
C GLY A 263 14.26 13.01 -12.64
N ILE A 264 13.42 13.48 -13.56
CA ILE A 264 13.80 13.76 -14.94
C ILE A 264 14.81 14.92 -15.01
N ILE A 265 14.57 16.01 -14.27
CA ILE A 265 15.44 17.20 -14.24
C ILE A 265 16.83 16.82 -13.70
N VAL A 266 16.87 16.14 -12.54
CA VAL A 266 18.14 15.73 -11.92
C VAL A 266 18.88 14.73 -12.81
N MET A 267 18.19 13.76 -13.43
CA MET A 267 18.83 12.85 -14.37
C MET A 267 19.40 13.55 -15.59
N LYS A 268 18.75 14.60 -16.10
CA LYS A 268 19.27 15.39 -17.23
C LYS A 268 20.58 16.10 -16.87
N ASN A 269 20.66 16.66 -15.67
CA ASN A 269 21.78 17.52 -15.26
C ASN A 269 22.91 16.79 -14.53
N ARG A 270 22.77 15.48 -14.28
CA ARG A 270 23.76 14.71 -13.51
C ARG A 270 25.05 14.48 -14.29
N ASP A 271 26.19 14.77 -13.67
CA ASP A 271 27.49 14.36 -14.20
C ASP A 271 27.72 12.87 -13.93
N LEU A 272 28.00 12.13 -15.00
CA LEU A 272 28.30 10.71 -14.94
C LEU A 272 29.82 10.56 -14.92
N LYS A 273 30.40 10.56 -13.71
CA LYS A 273 31.80 10.17 -13.52
C LYS A 273 31.93 8.66 -13.70
#